data_AF-A0A497QRM2-F1
#
_entry.id   AF-A0A497QRM2-F1
#
_cell.length_a   1.000
_cell.length_b   1.000
_cell.length_c   1.000
_cell.angle_alpha   90.00
_cell.angle_beta   90.00
_cell.angle_gamma   90.00
#
_symmetry.space_group_name_H-M   'P 1'
#
loop_
_entity.id
_entity.type
_entity.pdbx_description
1 polymer ?
#
loop_
_entity_poly.entity_id
_entity_poly.type
_entity_poly.pdbx_seq_one_letter_code
_entity_poly.pdbx_strand_id
1 'polypeptide(L)'
;SWDHTRLVDSASGWFDKKVGHFLSTHNYKDNFRLQYKSNDNRGVLLSETGGYTLEIPGHLWNPKKKFGYKGIKTSAELEQAYFHLIDSVITPAVQKGLSGMVYTQITDVEIEYNGLMTYDRRIFKVKLDNIKRKNEELCDKHQKLF
;
A
#
# COMPACT_ATOMS: atom_id res chain seq x y z
N SER A 1 1.91 -9.94 -27.70
CA SER A 1 1.60 -10.36 -26.32
C SER A 1 1.27 -11.83 -26.35
N TRP A 2 1.60 -12.60 -25.31
CA TRP A 2 1.24 -14.03 -25.26
C TRP A 2 -0.21 -14.25 -24.80
N ASP A 3 -0.79 -13.28 -24.08
CA ASP A 3 -2.21 -13.22 -23.71
C ASP A 3 -2.68 -11.77 -23.82
N HIS A 4 -3.69 -11.52 -24.66
CA HIS A 4 -4.23 -10.17 -24.88
C HIS A 4 -5.40 -9.83 -23.94
N THR A 5 -5.85 -10.79 -23.12
CA THR A 5 -6.94 -10.59 -22.15
C THR A 5 -6.46 -10.02 -20.81
N ARG A 6 -5.14 -9.92 -20.60
CA ARG A 6 -4.55 -9.48 -19.33
C ARG A 6 -4.07 -8.04 -19.41
N LEU A 7 -4.43 -7.27 -18.39
CA LEU A 7 -3.82 -5.98 -18.15
C LEU A 7 -2.36 -6.16 -17.71
N VAL A 8 -1.54 -5.16 -17.98
CA VAL A 8 -0.08 -5.23 -17.82
C VAL A 8 0.38 -4.00 -17.03
N ASP A 9 0.91 -4.22 -15.84
CA ASP A 9 1.75 -3.25 -15.14
C ASP A 9 3.21 -3.58 -15.46
N SER A 10 3.85 -2.75 -16.27
CA SER A 10 5.17 -3.06 -16.82
C SER A 10 6.34 -2.78 -15.88
N ALA A 11 6.16 -1.87 -14.93
CA ALA A 11 7.27 -1.31 -14.15
C ALA A 11 7.04 -1.34 -12.63
N SER A 12 5.81 -1.60 -12.17
CA SER A 12 5.41 -1.70 -10.76
C SER A 12 6.28 -0.82 -9.85
N GLY A 13 6.12 0.50 -9.99
CA GLY A 13 6.80 1.46 -9.14
C GLY A 13 7.97 2.24 -9.72
N TRP A 14 8.70 1.65 -10.67
CA TRP A 14 10.02 2.14 -11.10
C TRP A 14 9.97 2.83 -12.48
N PHE A 15 11.11 2.85 -13.18
CA PHE A 15 11.34 3.58 -14.43
C PHE A 15 10.29 3.29 -15.52
N ASP A 16 9.23 4.10 -15.53
CA ASP A 16 8.14 4.00 -16.49
C ASP A 16 8.64 4.11 -17.93
N LYS A 17 8.40 3.04 -18.70
CA LYS A 17 8.73 2.96 -20.13
C LYS A 17 7.57 3.42 -21.03
N LYS A 18 6.47 3.91 -20.46
CA LYS A 18 5.26 4.34 -21.17
C LYS A 18 4.62 3.21 -21.99
N VAL A 19 4.65 2.00 -21.46
CA VAL A 19 4.06 0.81 -22.07
C VAL A 19 3.11 0.13 -21.08
N GLY A 20 2.31 -0.81 -21.57
CA GLY A 20 1.31 -1.50 -20.76
C GLY A 20 0.09 -0.64 -20.48
N HIS A 21 -0.70 -1.08 -19.50
CA HIS A 21 -2.02 -0.53 -19.21
C HIS A 21 -2.03 0.40 -18.00
N PHE A 22 -0.94 0.39 -17.21
CA PHE A 22 -0.85 1.14 -15.97
C PHE A 22 0.39 2.04 -15.92
N LEU A 23 0.21 3.23 -15.36
CA LEU A 23 1.27 4.03 -14.77
C LEU A 23 1.35 3.66 -13.29
N SER A 24 2.46 3.07 -12.87
CA SER A 24 2.60 2.45 -11.56
C SER A 24 3.74 3.10 -10.77
N THR A 25 3.49 3.52 -9.54
CA THR A 25 4.44 4.25 -8.70
C THR A 25 4.48 3.71 -7.28
N HIS A 26 5.65 3.79 -6.64
CA HIS A 26 5.79 3.55 -5.21
C HIS A 26 5.82 4.88 -4.46
N ASN A 27 5.14 4.96 -3.32
CA ASN A 27 5.27 6.08 -2.41
C ASN A 27 5.04 5.64 -0.96
N TYR A 28 6.12 5.64 -0.18
CA TYR A 28 6.12 5.34 1.26
C TYR A 28 5.97 6.60 2.14
N LYS A 29 5.83 7.77 1.51
CA LYS A 29 5.51 9.02 2.17
C LYS A 29 4.00 9.24 2.06
N ASP A 30 3.39 9.66 3.16
CA ASP A 30 1.94 9.95 3.24
C ASP A 30 1.56 11.28 2.51
N ASN A 31 2.28 11.61 1.44
CA ASN A 31 2.14 12.83 0.65
C ASN A 31 1.79 12.56 -0.81
N PHE A 32 1.43 11.33 -1.17
CA PHE A 32 1.04 11.01 -2.54
C PHE A 32 -0.11 11.90 -3.00
N ARG A 33 0.05 12.48 -4.18
CA ARG A 33 -0.98 13.25 -4.87
C ARG A 33 -1.00 12.78 -6.31
N LEU A 34 -2.16 12.34 -6.77
CA LEU A 34 -2.34 11.98 -8.16
C LEU A 34 -2.17 13.23 -9.03
N GLN A 35 -1.21 13.18 -9.96
CA GLN A 35 -1.00 14.22 -10.96
C GLN A 35 -1.24 13.60 -12.33
N TYR A 36 -2.24 14.12 -13.05
CA TYR A 36 -2.46 13.72 -14.43
C TYR A 36 -1.41 14.35 -15.33
N LYS A 37 -0.86 13.53 -16.22
CA LYS A 37 -0.26 14.03 -17.46
C LYS A 37 -1.37 13.99 -18.50
N SER A 38 -1.67 15.14 -19.10
CA SER A 38 -2.86 15.33 -19.96
C SER A 38 -2.97 14.37 -21.16
N ASN A 39 -1.90 13.65 -21.50
CA ASN A 39 -1.82 12.80 -22.69
C ASN A 39 -1.59 11.31 -22.35
N ASP A 40 -1.75 10.90 -21.09
CA ASP A 40 -1.58 9.50 -20.66
C ASP A 40 -2.93 8.88 -20.28
N ASN A 41 -3.39 7.91 -21.07
CA ASN A 41 -4.68 7.24 -20.90
C ASN A 41 -4.59 5.95 -20.06
N ARG A 42 -3.44 5.64 -19.46
CA ARG A 42 -3.25 4.46 -18.61
C ARG A 42 -3.92 4.65 -17.25
N GLY A 43 -4.38 3.55 -16.65
CA GLY A 43 -4.82 3.57 -15.26
C GLY A 43 -3.65 3.89 -14.33
N VAL A 44 -3.90 4.53 -13.19
CA VAL A 44 -2.81 4.87 -12.27
C VAL A 44 -2.87 3.97 -11.05
N LEU A 45 -1.75 3.31 -10.74
CA LEU A 45 -1.58 2.45 -9.58
C LEU A 45 -0.56 3.05 -8.60
N LEU A 46 -0.93 3.05 -7.33
CA LEU A 46 0.04 3.18 -6.24
C LEU A 46 0.43 1.76 -5.81
N SER A 47 1.29 1.12 -6.60
CA SER A 47 1.63 -0.31 -6.49
C SER A 47 2.46 -0.67 -5.27
N GLU A 48 2.94 0.33 -4.53
CA GLU A 48 3.49 0.11 -3.20
C GLU A 48 3.38 1.38 -2.35
N THR A 49 2.77 1.24 -1.17
CA THR A 49 2.64 2.33 -0.19
C THR A 49 2.45 1.78 1.22
N GLY A 50 2.42 2.68 2.21
CA GLY A 50 2.43 2.32 3.61
C GLY A 50 3.84 1.90 4.04
N GLY A 51 4.01 0.64 4.41
CA GLY A 51 5.32 0.14 4.85
C GLY A 51 5.73 0.69 6.23
N TYR A 52 4.76 0.96 7.11
CA TYR A 52 5.04 1.41 8.47
C TYR A 52 5.66 0.29 9.31
N THR A 53 6.70 0.61 10.06
CA THR A 53 7.53 -0.38 10.75
C THR A 53 7.07 -0.52 12.20
N LEU A 54 6.61 -1.71 12.58
CA LEU A 54 6.28 -2.07 13.96
C LEU A 54 6.98 -3.37 14.34
N GLU A 55 7.84 -3.30 15.35
CA GLU A 55 8.52 -4.47 15.89
C GLU A 55 7.65 -5.16 16.94
N ILE A 56 7.53 -6.48 16.86
CA ILE A 56 6.90 -7.31 17.89
C ILE A 56 7.99 -8.19 18.52
N PRO A 57 8.46 -7.89 19.74
CA PRO A 57 9.49 -8.69 20.41
C PRO A 57 9.13 -10.17 20.47
N GLY A 58 10.12 -11.04 20.24
CA GLY A 58 9.93 -12.50 20.18
C GLY A 58 9.46 -13.03 18.81
N HIS A 59 9.06 -12.15 17.89
CA HIS A 59 8.57 -12.52 16.56
C HIS A 59 9.39 -11.89 15.40
N LEU A 60 10.61 -11.46 15.69
CA LEU A 60 11.54 -10.86 14.73
C LEU A 60 12.49 -11.93 14.17
N TRP A 61 12.88 -11.82 12.90
CA TRP A 61 13.95 -12.65 12.32
C TRP A 61 15.30 -12.39 13.00
N ASN A 62 15.67 -11.11 13.14
CA ASN A 62 16.92 -10.72 13.77
C ASN A 62 16.73 -9.50 14.68
N PRO A 63 16.64 -9.67 16.00
CA PRO A 63 16.42 -8.57 16.93
C PRO A 63 17.58 -7.56 17.00
N LYS A 64 18.73 -7.84 16.37
CA LYS A 64 19.92 -6.96 16.36
C LYS A 64 20.06 -6.14 15.08
N LYS A 65 19.26 -6.40 14.04
CA LYS A 65 19.29 -5.67 12.77
C LYS A 65 17.93 -5.02 12.52
N LYS A 66 17.92 -3.84 11.89
CA LYS A 66 16.69 -3.10 11.59
C LYS A 66 16.74 -2.45 10.21
N PHE A 67 15.67 -2.64 9.45
CA PHE A 67 15.36 -1.87 8.25
C PHE A 67 13.89 -1.42 8.29
N GLY A 68 13.63 -0.15 8.06
CA GLY A 68 12.27 0.39 8.16
C GLY A 68 12.17 1.90 8.03
N TYR A 69 11.05 2.37 7.50
CA TYR A 69 10.86 3.76 7.08
C TYR A 69 10.19 4.65 8.14
N LYS A 70 9.36 4.08 9.03
CA LYS A 70 8.59 4.85 10.03
C LYS A 70 8.41 4.03 11.30
N GLY A 71 9.04 4.45 12.39
CA GLY A 71 9.05 3.71 13.67
C GLY A 71 7.74 3.89 14.44
N ILE A 72 6.82 2.96 14.25
CA ILE A 72 5.60 2.82 15.05
C ILE A 72 5.90 1.95 16.27
N LYS A 73 5.30 2.29 17.42
CA LYS A 73 5.58 1.62 18.70
C LYS A 73 4.49 0.63 19.10
N THR A 74 3.27 0.77 18.60
CA THR A 74 2.14 -0.08 18.99
C THR A 74 1.25 -0.47 17.80
N SER A 75 0.53 -1.59 17.94
CA SER A 75 -0.50 -2.01 16.99
C SER A 75 -1.59 -0.97 16.78
N ALA A 76 -1.97 -0.23 17.84
CA ALA A 76 -2.96 0.83 17.75
C ALA A 76 -2.45 2.00 16.89
N GLU A 77 -1.20 2.41 17.08
CA GLU A 77 -0.57 3.43 16.22
C GLU A 77 -0.45 2.97 14.76
N LEU A 78 -0.16 1.68 14.53
CA LEU A 78 -0.10 1.11 13.18
C LEU A 78 -1.47 1.16 12.49
N GLU A 79 -2.52 0.81 13.21
CA GLU A 79 -3.89 0.91 12.73
C GLU A 79 -4.27 2.37 12.39
N GLN A 80 -3.93 3.32 13.27
CA GLN A 80 -4.19 4.74 13.01
C GLN A 80 -3.40 5.26 11.80
N ALA A 81 -2.16 4.82 11.62
CA ALA A 81 -1.37 5.15 10.44
C ALA A 81 -2.00 4.58 9.16
N TYR A 82 -2.50 3.34 9.20
CA TYR A 82 -3.24 2.75 8.07
C TYR A 82 -4.52 3.54 7.76
N PHE A 83 -5.32 3.89 8.77
CA PHE A 83 -6.53 4.70 8.56
C PHE A 83 -6.20 6.08 8.01
N HIS A 84 -5.16 6.73 8.53
CA HIS A 84 -4.70 8.01 8.01
C HIS A 84 -4.30 7.92 6.53
N LEU A 85 -3.56 6.88 6.13
CA LEU A 85 -3.22 6.62 4.73
C LEU A 85 -4.48 6.55 3.87
N ILE A 86 -5.44 5.70 4.27
CA ILE A 86 -6.68 5.51 3.49
C ILE A 86 -7.49 6.81 3.40
N ASP A 87 -7.75 7.47 4.52
CA ASP A 87 -8.66 8.62 4.57
C ASP A 87 -8.01 9.89 3.99
N SER A 88 -6.72 10.13 4.25
CA SER A 88 -6.06 11.40 3.91
C SER A 88 -5.27 11.37 2.61
N VAL A 89 -4.87 10.19 2.13
CA VAL A 89 -4.03 10.05 0.93
C VAL A 89 -4.79 9.35 -0.18
N ILE A 90 -5.36 8.18 0.12
CA ILE A 90 -5.94 7.30 -0.91
C ILE A 90 -7.32 7.79 -1.32
N THR A 91 -8.21 8.13 -0.38
CA THR A 91 -9.56 8.59 -0.70
C THR A 91 -9.56 9.80 -1.65
N PRO A 92 -8.77 10.87 -1.40
CA PRO A 92 -8.68 12.00 -2.33
C PRO A 92 -8.04 11.63 -3.67
N ALA A 93 -7.12 10.66 -3.71
CA ALA A 93 -6.50 10.21 -4.95
C ALA A 93 -7.48 9.37 -5.80
N VAL A 94 -8.29 8.52 -5.17
CA VAL A 94 -9.35 7.75 -5.82
C VAL A 94 -10.41 8.66 -6.42
N GLN A 95 -10.82 9.72 -5.72
CA GLN A 95 -11.71 10.76 -6.28
C GLN A 95 -11.13 11.45 -7.52
N LYS A 96 -9.81 11.47 -7.64
CA LYS A 96 -9.12 11.97 -8.82
C LYS A 96 -8.82 10.89 -9.84
N GLY A 97 -9.17 9.62 -9.63
CA GLY A 97 -8.99 8.54 -10.62
C GLY A 97 -7.79 7.61 -10.38
N LEU A 98 -7.26 7.55 -9.14
CA LEU A 98 -6.39 6.45 -8.74
C LEU A 98 -7.16 5.13 -8.89
N SER A 99 -6.62 4.19 -9.67
CA SER A 99 -7.29 2.95 -10.03
C SER A 99 -7.03 1.82 -9.03
N GLY A 100 -5.99 1.93 -8.20
CA GLY A 100 -5.69 0.92 -7.19
C GLY A 100 -4.50 1.31 -6.32
N MET A 101 -4.41 0.65 -5.16
CA MET A 101 -3.27 0.72 -4.26
C MET A 101 -2.89 -0.66 -3.75
N VAL A 102 -1.62 -0.82 -3.39
CA VAL A 102 -1.12 -2.01 -2.68
C VAL A 102 -0.40 -1.57 -1.42
N TYR A 103 -0.86 -2.05 -0.26
CA TYR A 103 -0.14 -1.88 1.00
C TYR A 103 0.99 -2.90 1.08
N THR A 104 2.21 -2.41 1.28
CA THR A 104 3.36 -3.26 1.56
C THR A 104 3.53 -3.41 3.07
N GLN A 105 3.60 -4.61 3.63
CA GLN A 105 3.51 -5.94 3.02
C GLN A 105 2.64 -6.87 3.89
N ILE A 106 2.38 -8.10 3.44
CA ILE A 106 1.55 -9.05 4.21
C ILE A 106 2.29 -9.50 5.48
N THR A 107 3.56 -9.91 5.37
CA THR A 107 4.36 -10.44 6.48
C THR A 107 5.69 -9.70 6.57
N ASP A 108 6.28 -9.62 7.76
CA ASP A 108 7.67 -9.20 7.86
C ASP A 108 8.58 -10.15 7.08
N VAL A 109 9.63 -9.58 6.47
CA VAL A 109 10.62 -10.33 5.70
C VAL A 109 12.01 -9.93 6.17
N GLU A 110 12.74 -10.88 6.74
CA GLU A 110 14.08 -10.70 7.29
C GLU A 110 14.16 -9.46 8.21
N ILE A 111 14.83 -8.39 7.78
CA ILE A 111 15.03 -7.18 8.57
C ILE A 111 13.97 -6.10 8.33
N GLU A 112 12.98 -6.37 7.47
CA GLU A 112 11.86 -5.50 7.15
C GLU A 112 10.66 -5.80 8.05
N TYR A 113 10.37 -4.88 8.99
CA TYR A 113 9.33 -5.07 10.01
C TYR A 113 8.02 -4.33 9.72
N ASN A 114 7.71 -4.16 8.44
CA ASN A 114 6.55 -3.43 7.92
C ASN A 114 5.43 -4.33 7.38
N GLY A 115 5.46 -5.63 7.71
CA GLY A 115 4.35 -6.53 7.44
C GLY A 115 3.16 -6.27 8.33
N LEU A 116 1.96 -6.54 7.82
CA LEU A 116 0.73 -6.64 8.61
C LEU A 116 0.72 -7.84 9.55
N MET A 117 1.60 -8.80 9.31
CA MET A 117 1.88 -9.96 10.17
C MET A 117 3.34 -10.01 10.56
N THR A 118 3.63 -10.63 11.69
CA THR A 118 5.00 -10.94 12.11
C THR A 118 5.72 -11.91 11.18
N TYR A 119 7.04 -11.97 11.29
CA TYR A 119 7.90 -12.81 10.45
C TYR A 119 7.49 -14.29 10.46
N ASP A 120 7.16 -14.80 11.65
CA ASP A 120 6.70 -16.17 11.89
C ASP A 120 5.21 -16.40 11.56
N ARG A 121 4.51 -15.37 11.07
CA ARG A 121 3.07 -15.39 10.70
C ARG A 121 2.14 -15.75 11.86
N ARG A 122 2.57 -15.57 13.12
CA ARG A 122 1.75 -15.91 14.30
C ARG A 122 0.87 -14.77 14.77
N ILE A 123 1.27 -13.52 14.53
CA ILE A 123 0.56 -12.34 15.04
C ILE A 123 0.22 -11.41 13.88
N PHE A 124 -1.06 -11.06 13.77
CA PHE A 124 -1.50 -9.91 13.00
C PHE A 124 -1.24 -8.64 13.81
N LYS A 125 -0.49 -7.70 13.24
CA LYS A 125 -0.13 -6.43 13.88
C LYS A 125 -1.27 -5.42 13.88
N VAL A 126 -2.25 -5.60 13.00
CA VAL A 126 -3.52 -4.85 12.93
C VAL A 126 -4.66 -5.87 12.85
N LYS A 127 -5.80 -5.58 13.47
CA LYS A 127 -6.98 -6.45 13.38
C LYS A 127 -7.49 -6.50 11.94
N LEU A 128 -7.65 -7.69 11.38
CA LEU A 128 -8.10 -7.87 9.99
C LEU A 128 -9.48 -7.26 9.73
N ASP A 129 -10.40 -7.37 10.68
CA ASP A 129 -11.74 -6.78 10.56
C ASP A 129 -11.69 -5.26 10.42
N ASN A 130 -10.73 -4.61 11.08
CA ASN A 130 -10.54 -3.17 10.98
C ASN A 130 -9.99 -2.75 9.61
N ILE A 131 -9.05 -3.53 9.05
CA ILE A 131 -8.56 -3.33 7.67
C ILE A 131 -9.69 -3.55 6.67
N LYS A 132 -10.42 -4.67 6.80
CA LYS A 132 -11.54 -5.02 5.94
C LYS A 132 -12.59 -3.91 5.91
N ARG A 133 -13.09 -3.51 7.09
CA ARG A 133 -14.08 -2.43 7.22
C ARG A 133 -13.60 -1.14 6.55
N LYS A 134 -12.34 -0.73 6.79
CA LYS A 134 -11.80 0.50 6.19
C LYS A 134 -11.70 0.41 4.66
N ASN A 135 -11.37 -0.75 4.11
CA ASN A 135 -11.31 -0.96 2.67
C ASN A 135 -12.70 -1.00 2.02
N GLU A 136 -13.68 -1.62 2.69
CA GLU A 136 -15.09 -1.59 2.27
C GLU A 136 -15.64 -0.15 2.28
N GLU A 137 -15.38 0.62 3.33
CA GLU A 137 -15.73 2.05 3.39
C GLU A 137 -15.16 2.85 2.20
N LEU A 138 -13.92 2.57 1.78
CA LEU A 138 -13.31 3.21 0.61
C LEU A 138 -14.02 2.80 -0.68
N CYS A 139 -14.32 1.51 -0.85
CA CYS A 139 -15.01 0.99 -2.03
C CYS A 139 -16.44 1.56 -2.15
N ASP A 140 -17.19 1.58 -1.06
CA ASP A 140 -18.55 2.12 -1.01
C ASP A 140 -18.58 3.62 -1.33
N LYS A 141 -17.59 4.38 -0.83
CA LYS A 141 -17.43 5.80 -1.18
C LYS A 141 -17.14 5.97 -2.66
N HIS A 142 -16.32 5.11 -3.25
CA HIS A 142 -16.00 5.18 -4.68
C HIS A 142 -17.21 4.86 -5.56
N GLN A 143 -17.97 3.80 -5.24
CA GLN A 143 -19.18 3.42 -5.98
C GLN A 143 -20.25 4.52 -6.02
N LYS A 144 -20.30 5.41 -5.02
CA LYS A 144 -21.22 6.55 -5.00
C LYS A 144 -20.79 7.73 -5.89
N LEU A 145 -19.57 7.71 -6.43
CA LEU A 145 -19.04 8.78 -7.28
C LEU A 145 -19.36 8.58 -8.77
N PHE A 146 -19.84 7.39 -9.15
CA PHE A 146 -20.13 6.98 -10.53
C PHE A 146 -21.50 6.28 -10.59
#